data_AF-A0A4V3SVP7-F1
#
_entry.id   AF-A0A4V3SVP7-F1
#
_cell.length_a   1.000
_cell.length_b   1.000
_cell.length_c   1.000
_cell.angle_alpha   90.00
_cell.angle_beta   90.00
_cell.angle_gamma   90.00
#
_symmetry.space_group_name_H-M   'P 1'
#
loop_
_entity.id
_entity.type
_entity.pdbx_description
1 polymer ?
#
loop_
_entity_poly.entity_id
_entity_poly.type
_entity_poly.pdbx_seq_one_letter_code
_entity_poly.pdbx_strand_id
1 'polypeptide(L)'
;MMVRMAGEGDVASMTGAATETGVVLGGLGSPPTLGAVVELVGDPTRDEVRLPNRPESAATARRLAEAVLRQGWAAPATTAEHAVLLVSELVGNAVRHTGASTFGLRMHRRRGRLRVEVRDPSRGLPCLLPVTEMDTSGRGLWLVDRLADRWGVDLLPRGKSTWFEMRLPDPR
;
A
#
# COMPACT_ATOMS: atom_id res chain seq x y z
N MET A 1 -7.98 -14.42 4.40
CA MET A 1 -8.66 -13.10 4.40
C MET A 1 -9.34 -12.82 5.74
N MET A 2 -9.06 -11.66 6.36
CA MET A 2 -9.79 -11.17 7.55
C MET A 2 -10.58 -9.91 7.21
N VAL A 3 -11.84 -9.81 7.60
CA VAL A 3 -12.63 -8.57 7.51
C VAL A 3 -12.91 -8.08 8.92
N ARG A 4 -12.56 -6.83 9.21
CA ARG A 4 -12.84 -6.18 10.49
C ARG A 4 -13.69 -4.94 10.27
N MET A 5 -14.65 -4.74 11.14
CA MET A 5 -15.30 -3.45 11.30
C MET A 5 -14.42 -2.62 12.25
N ALA A 6 -14.16 -1.36 11.93
CA ALA A 6 -13.64 -0.45 12.94
C ALA A 6 -14.70 -0.31 14.05
N GLY A 7 -14.44 -0.87 15.24
CA GLY A 7 -15.22 -0.58 16.44
C GLY A 7 -14.95 0.86 16.90
N GLU A 8 -15.94 1.52 17.51
CA GLU A 8 -15.78 2.85 18.10
C GLU A 8 -14.61 2.85 19.10
N GLY A 9 -13.47 3.36 18.64
CA GLY A 9 -12.22 3.39 19.41
C GLY A 9 -11.30 4.45 18.81
N ASP A 10 -11.15 5.54 19.55
CA ASP A 10 -10.34 6.74 19.32
C ASP A 10 -10.30 7.28 17.88
N VAL A 11 -11.25 8.19 17.64
CA VAL A 11 -11.17 9.20 16.59
C VAL A 11 -10.08 10.21 17.01
N ALA A 12 -8.82 9.87 16.77
CA ALA A 12 -7.77 10.88 16.78
C ALA A 12 -8.05 11.84 15.62
N SER A 13 -8.46 13.05 15.99
CA SER A 13 -8.73 14.19 15.13
C SER A 13 -7.60 14.41 14.13
N MET A 14 -7.80 14.00 12.88
CA MET A 14 -6.96 14.38 11.74
C MET A 14 -7.63 15.52 10.98
N THR A 15 -7.55 16.72 11.53
CA THR A 15 -7.65 17.97 10.76
C THR A 15 -6.24 18.38 10.34
N GLY A 16 -5.74 17.74 9.28
CA GLY A 16 -4.61 18.23 8.50
C GLY A 16 -5.14 18.61 7.13
N ALA A 17 -5.08 19.90 6.78
CA ALA A 17 -5.37 20.36 5.44
C ALA A 17 -4.31 19.78 4.48
N ALA A 18 -4.68 18.73 3.75
CA ALA A 18 -3.85 18.17 2.69
C ALA A 18 -4.02 19.06 1.45
N THR A 19 -2.96 19.79 1.10
CA THR A 19 -2.87 20.52 -0.17
C THR A 19 -2.96 19.50 -1.31
N GLU A 20 -3.99 19.63 -2.15
CA GLU A 20 -4.27 18.77 -3.31
C GLU A 20 -3.23 19.01 -4.41
N THR A 21 -2.10 18.30 -4.36
CA THR A 21 -1.17 18.23 -5.50
C THR A 21 -0.72 16.78 -5.68
N GLY A 22 -1.56 15.98 -6.34
CA GLY A 22 -1.24 14.59 -6.67
C GLY A 22 -0.22 14.51 -7.80
N VAL A 23 1.06 14.51 -7.45
CA VAL A 23 2.18 14.35 -8.39
C VAL A 23 2.43 12.87 -8.67
N VAL A 24 2.59 12.51 -9.94
CA VAL A 24 2.92 11.17 -10.41
C VAL A 24 4.35 11.17 -10.94
N LEU A 25 5.18 10.24 -10.47
CA LEU A 25 6.56 10.12 -10.91
C LEU A 25 6.64 9.59 -12.36
N GLY A 26 6.76 10.49 -13.33
CA GLY A 26 7.08 10.17 -14.73
C GLY A 26 8.57 10.38 -15.01
N GLY A 27 9.30 9.29 -15.30
CA GLY A 27 10.62 9.30 -15.96
C GLY A 27 11.80 9.86 -15.17
N LEU A 28 12.59 9.00 -14.50
CA LEU A 28 13.98 9.32 -14.09
C LEU A 28 14.87 8.08 -14.26
N GLY A 29 16.03 8.26 -14.90
CA GLY A 29 17.01 7.23 -15.29
C GLY A 29 17.93 6.72 -14.17
N SER A 30 17.49 6.80 -12.91
CA SER A 30 18.12 6.18 -11.74
C SER A 30 17.04 6.09 -10.64
N PRO A 31 17.07 5.06 -9.75
CA PRO A 31 16.07 4.97 -8.70
C PRO A 31 16.18 6.22 -7.79
N PRO A 32 15.13 7.03 -7.66
CA PRO A 32 15.18 8.23 -6.83
C PRO A 32 15.49 7.85 -5.38
N THR A 33 16.24 8.71 -4.67
CA THR A 33 16.49 8.54 -3.24
C THR A 33 15.17 8.68 -2.47
N LEU A 34 15.08 8.03 -1.30
CA LEU A 34 13.93 8.10 -0.41
C LEU A 34 13.55 9.55 -0.13
N GLY A 35 14.53 10.42 0.12
CA GLY A 35 14.32 11.85 0.32
C GLY A 35 13.60 12.51 -0.87
N ALA A 36 14.05 12.28 -2.10
CA ALA A 36 13.44 12.89 -3.29
C ALA A 36 12.01 12.37 -3.57
N VAL A 37 11.74 11.08 -3.32
CA VAL A 37 10.38 10.53 -3.49
C VAL A 37 9.43 11.04 -2.41
N VAL A 38 9.90 11.11 -1.17
CA VAL A 38 9.12 11.57 -0.01
C VAL A 38 8.84 13.06 -0.09
N GLU A 39 9.78 13.88 -0.54
CA GLU A 39 9.54 15.32 -0.73
C GLU A 39 8.48 15.60 -1.79
N LEU A 40 8.39 14.76 -2.83
CA LEU A 40 7.46 14.98 -3.94
C LEU A 40 6.03 14.48 -3.68
N VAL A 41 5.90 13.39 -2.92
CA VAL A 41 4.62 12.67 -2.77
C VAL A 41 4.18 12.53 -1.31
N GLY A 42 5.08 12.74 -0.35
CA GLY A 42 4.87 12.57 1.08
C GLY A 42 5.51 11.28 1.64
N ASP A 43 5.61 11.20 2.97
CA ASP A 43 6.17 10.07 3.70
C ASP A 43 5.07 9.12 4.19
N PRO A 44 4.91 7.92 3.59
CA PRO A 44 3.86 6.98 3.97
C PRO A 44 4.15 6.33 5.34
N THR A 45 5.35 6.53 5.89
CA THR A 45 5.73 6.05 7.22
C THR A 45 5.26 6.97 8.35
N ARG A 46 4.96 8.23 8.02
CA ARG A 46 4.42 9.23 8.95
C ARG A 46 2.91 9.33 8.79
N ASP A 47 2.46 9.59 7.57
CA ASP A 47 1.06 9.93 7.25
C ASP A 47 0.51 9.12 6.07
N GLU A 48 -0.81 9.24 5.82
CA GLU A 48 -1.42 8.65 4.63
C GLU A 48 -1.04 9.49 3.40
N VAL A 49 -0.32 8.88 2.44
CA VAL A 49 0.03 9.51 1.17
C VAL A 49 -1.09 9.30 0.17
N ARG A 50 -1.70 10.40 -0.32
CA ARG A 50 -2.79 10.35 -1.30
C ARG A 50 -2.26 10.41 -2.72
N LEU A 51 -2.61 9.39 -3.50
CA LEU A 51 -2.23 9.25 -4.90
C LEU A 51 -3.46 9.34 -5.81
N PRO A 52 -3.35 9.97 -6.99
CA PRO A 52 -4.38 9.89 -8.01
C PRO A 52 -4.66 8.45 -8.40
N ASN A 53 -5.91 8.11 -8.68
CA ASN A 53 -6.28 6.75 -9.03
C ASN A 53 -6.07 6.47 -10.53
N ARG A 54 -4.81 6.34 -10.92
CA ARG A 54 -4.39 6.12 -12.31
C ARG A 54 -3.38 4.98 -12.38
N PRO A 55 -3.25 4.26 -13.51
CA PRO A 55 -2.27 3.18 -13.65
C PRO A 55 -0.82 3.59 -13.31
N GLU A 56 -0.43 4.83 -13.59
CA GLU A 56 0.91 5.37 -13.32
C GLU A 56 1.20 5.52 -11.82
N SER A 57 0.15 5.70 -11.01
CA SER A 57 0.28 5.79 -9.55
C SER A 57 0.71 4.44 -8.93
N ALA A 58 0.47 3.32 -9.60
CA ALA A 58 1.02 2.03 -9.16
C ALA A 58 2.55 2.01 -9.22
N ALA A 59 3.16 2.62 -10.24
CA ALA A 59 4.61 2.75 -10.32
C ALA A 59 5.16 3.70 -9.25
N THR A 60 4.44 4.77 -8.95
CA THR A 60 4.79 5.71 -7.87
C THR A 60 4.73 5.03 -6.50
N ALA A 61 3.65 4.30 -6.20
CA ALA A 61 3.50 3.54 -4.96
C ALA A 61 4.60 2.47 -4.79
N ARG A 62 4.95 1.75 -5.87
CA ARG A 62 6.08 0.79 -5.87
C ARG A 62 7.39 1.45 -5.48
N ARG A 63 7.76 2.54 -6.15
CA ARG A 63 9.02 3.25 -5.90
C ARG A 63 9.10 3.79 -4.48
N LEU A 64 7.98 4.32 -3.99
CA LEU A 64 7.90 4.81 -2.62
C LEU A 64 8.06 3.68 -1.60
N ALA A 65 7.37 2.55 -1.79
CA ALA A 65 7.53 1.38 -0.94
C ALA A 65 8.96 0.82 -0.98
N GLU A 66 9.55 0.71 -2.16
CA GLU A 66 10.91 0.23 -2.37
C GLU A 66 11.93 1.12 -1.66
N ALA A 67 11.80 2.45 -1.80
CA ALA A 67 12.66 3.41 -1.11
C ALA A 67 12.55 3.28 0.41
N VAL A 68 11.32 3.22 0.96
CA VAL A 68 11.09 3.06 2.40
C VAL A 68 11.72 1.76 2.90
N LEU A 69 11.45 0.65 2.21
CA LEU A 69 11.90 -0.68 2.64
C LEU A 69 13.42 -0.80 2.58
N ARG A 70 14.05 -0.43 1.46
CA ARG A 70 15.49 -0.64 1.26
C ARG A 70 16.35 0.43 1.90
N GLN A 71 15.96 1.71 1.78
CA GLN A 71 16.80 2.83 2.22
C GLN A 71 16.40 3.32 3.62
N GLY A 72 15.11 3.34 3.94
CA GLY A 72 14.62 3.81 5.25
C GLY A 72 14.74 2.75 6.35
N TRP A 73 14.35 1.52 6.03
CA TRP A 73 14.25 0.43 7.02
C TRP A 73 15.29 -0.67 6.88
N ALA A 74 16.16 -0.59 5.87
CA ALA A 74 17.18 -1.59 5.57
C ALA A 74 16.64 -3.04 5.54
N ALA A 75 15.47 -3.22 4.94
CA ALA A 75 14.80 -4.51 4.82
C ALA A 75 15.66 -5.50 4.02
N PRO A 76 15.68 -6.80 4.39
CA PRO A 76 16.31 -7.84 3.57
C PRO A 76 15.75 -7.83 2.14
N ALA A 77 16.62 -8.03 1.14
CA ALA A 77 16.27 -7.87 -0.27
C ALA A 77 15.01 -8.63 -0.69
N THR A 78 14.91 -9.91 -0.32
CA THR A 78 13.75 -10.78 -0.61
C THR A 78 12.47 -10.31 0.06
N THR A 79 12.56 -9.79 1.30
CA THR A 79 11.40 -9.24 2.01
C THR A 79 10.92 -7.96 1.36
N ALA A 80 11.85 -7.08 0.94
CA ALA A 80 11.51 -5.87 0.21
C ALA A 80 10.84 -6.16 -1.14
N GLU A 81 11.36 -7.13 -1.90
CA GLU A 81 10.80 -7.55 -3.19
C GLU A 81 9.37 -8.07 -3.07
N HIS A 82 9.12 -8.99 -2.13
CA HIS A 82 7.77 -9.48 -1.85
C HIS A 82 6.83 -8.36 -1.40
N ALA A 83 7.26 -7.48 -0.49
CA ALA A 83 6.43 -6.38 -0.02
C ALA A 83 6.06 -5.39 -1.14
N VAL A 84 7.00 -5.04 -2.02
CA VAL A 84 6.75 -4.17 -3.19
C VAL A 84 5.80 -4.83 -4.19
N LEU A 85 5.92 -6.14 -4.40
CA LEU A 85 4.96 -6.90 -5.20
C LEU A 85 3.55 -6.82 -4.59
N LEU A 86 3.40 -7.06 -3.29
CA LEU A 86 2.10 -7.00 -2.63
C LEU A 86 1.49 -5.59 -2.61
N VAL A 87 2.32 -4.54 -2.47
CA VAL A 87 1.90 -3.15 -2.67
C VAL A 87 1.30 -2.96 -4.06
N SER A 88 1.95 -3.52 -5.09
CA SER A 88 1.47 -3.42 -6.47
C SER A 88 0.12 -4.10 -6.67
N GLU A 89 -0.10 -5.24 -6.03
CA GLU A 89 -1.38 -5.95 -6.12
C GLU A 89 -2.50 -5.19 -5.42
N LEU A 90 -2.26 -4.65 -4.22
CA LEU A 90 -3.28 -3.85 -3.52
C LEU A 90 -3.60 -2.55 -4.25
N VAL A 91 -2.60 -1.83 -4.74
CA VAL A 91 -2.81 -0.60 -5.51
C VAL A 91 -3.44 -0.91 -6.86
N GLY A 92 -3.05 -1.99 -7.53
CA GLY A 92 -3.67 -2.47 -8.76
C GLY A 92 -5.16 -2.77 -8.57
N ASN A 93 -5.53 -3.36 -7.44
CA ASN A 93 -6.94 -3.58 -7.09
C ASN A 93 -7.68 -2.25 -6.88
N ALA A 94 -7.07 -1.28 -6.18
CA ALA A 94 -7.66 0.04 -6.00
C ALA A 94 -7.91 0.75 -7.35
N VAL A 95 -6.91 0.72 -8.25
CA VAL A 95 -7.00 1.33 -9.58
C VAL A 95 -8.06 0.67 -10.46
N ARG A 96 -8.15 -0.66 -10.46
CA ARG A 96 -9.09 -1.38 -11.35
C ARG A 96 -10.54 -1.37 -10.85
N HIS A 97 -10.77 -1.37 -9.54
CA HIS A 97 -12.08 -1.75 -8.99
C HIS A 97 -12.81 -0.65 -8.23
N THR A 98 -12.17 0.48 -7.91
CA THR A 98 -12.80 1.47 -7.02
C THR A 98 -13.52 2.60 -7.77
N GLY A 99 -13.07 2.95 -8.97
CA GLY A 99 -13.56 4.12 -9.71
C GLY A 99 -13.35 5.47 -9.00
N ALA A 100 -12.62 5.48 -7.89
CA ALA A 100 -12.35 6.68 -7.10
C ALA A 100 -11.39 7.63 -7.83
N SER A 101 -11.37 8.91 -7.45
CA SER A 101 -10.38 9.86 -7.98
C SER A 101 -8.99 9.70 -7.36
N THR A 102 -8.92 9.20 -6.12
CA THR A 102 -7.68 9.01 -5.35
C THR A 102 -7.75 7.76 -4.48
N PHE A 103 -6.58 7.27 -4.07
CA PHE A 103 -6.40 6.27 -3.02
C PHE A 103 -5.28 6.71 -2.06
N GLY A 104 -5.32 6.22 -0.82
CA GLY A 104 -4.30 6.48 0.19
C GLY A 104 -3.35 5.29 0.37
N LEU A 105 -2.07 5.55 0.58
CA LEU A 105 -1.06 4.56 0.94
C LEU A 105 -0.44 4.92 2.30
N ARG A 106 -0.40 3.97 3.22
CA ARG A 106 0.30 4.10 4.50
C ARG A 106 1.14 2.85 4.77
N MET A 107 2.32 3.03 5.33
CA MET A 107 3.25 1.96 5.69
C MET A 107 3.65 2.15 7.14
N HIS A 108 3.67 1.08 7.93
CA HIS A 108 4.19 1.17 9.29
C HIS A 108 4.96 -0.06 9.69
N ARG A 109 5.97 0.19 10.51
CA ARG A 109 6.81 -0.85 11.11
C ARG A 109 6.59 -0.83 12.61
N ARG A 110 6.16 -1.95 13.19
CA ARG A 110 5.98 -2.08 14.65
C ARG A 110 6.39 -3.47 15.11
N ARG A 111 7.29 -3.55 16.09
CA ARG A 111 7.71 -4.81 16.75
C ARG A 111 8.13 -5.89 15.74
N GLY A 112 9.03 -5.55 14.81
CA GLY A 112 9.55 -6.48 13.80
C GLY A 112 8.53 -6.90 12.72
N ARG A 113 7.46 -6.13 12.52
CA ARG A 113 6.46 -6.37 11.47
C ARG A 113 6.23 -5.13 10.62
N LEU A 114 6.17 -5.36 9.32
CA LEU A 114 5.64 -4.44 8.33
C LEU A 114 4.13 -4.59 8.27
N ARG A 115 3.43 -3.47 8.15
CA ARG A 115 2.06 -3.41 7.67
C ARG A 115 1.92 -2.33 6.61
N VAL A 116 1.26 -2.67 5.52
CA VAL A 116 0.94 -1.75 4.43
C VAL A 116 -0.56 -1.67 4.29
N GLU A 117 -1.07 -0.46 4.12
CA GLU A 117 -2.48 -0.15 4.00
C GLU A 117 -2.74 0.65 2.74
N VAL A 118 -3.71 0.20 1.96
CA VAL A 118 -4.25 0.91 0.80
C VAL A 118 -5.71 1.26 1.10
N ARG A 119 -5.96 2.56 1.27
CA ARG A 119 -7.28 3.10 1.57
C ARG A 119 -7.96 3.59 0.31
N ASP A 120 -9.22 3.25 0.15
CA ASP A 120 -10.05 3.76 -0.94
C ASP A 120 -11.49 4.00 -0.46
N PRO A 121 -12.25 4.90 -1.12
CA PRO A 121 -13.60 5.24 -0.68
C PRO A 121 -14.64 4.16 -1.05
N SER A 122 -14.29 3.12 -1.80
CA SER A 122 -15.22 2.05 -2.20
C SER A 122 -15.48 1.09 -1.05
N ARG A 123 -16.75 0.69 -0.90
CA ARG A 123 -17.18 -0.36 0.03
C ARG A 123 -17.07 -1.77 -0.55
N GLY A 124 -16.69 -1.91 -1.83
CA GLY A 124 -16.53 -3.21 -2.47
C GLY A 124 -15.39 -3.99 -1.83
N LEU A 125 -15.68 -5.19 -1.34
CA LEU A 125 -14.67 -6.05 -0.73
C LEU A 125 -13.86 -6.78 -1.82
N PRO A 126 -12.53 -6.91 -1.66
CA PRO A 126 -11.71 -7.76 -2.50
C PRO A 126 -12.20 -9.21 -2.42
N CYS A 127 -12.37 -9.85 -3.58
CA CYS A 127 -12.77 -11.25 -3.68
C CYS A 127 -11.57 -12.09 -4.12
N LEU A 128 -11.19 -13.07 -3.29
CA LEU A 128 -10.15 -14.02 -3.66
C LEU A 128 -10.73 -14.99 -4.69
N LEU A 129 -10.24 -14.89 -5.93
CA LEU A 129 -10.65 -15.77 -7.01
C LEU A 129 -9.80 -17.05 -7.03
N PRO A 130 -10.39 -18.21 -7.36
CA PRO A 130 -9.61 -19.40 -7.62
C PRO A 130 -8.81 -19.18 -8.91
N VAL A 131 -7.50 -19.10 -8.78
CA VAL A 131 -6.55 -18.87 -9.89
C VAL A 131 -5.39 -19.84 -9.76
N THR A 132 -4.86 -20.27 -10.90
CA THR A 132 -3.66 -21.10 -11.02
C THR A 132 -2.42 -20.25 -11.24
N GLU A 133 -1.24 -20.84 -11.06
CA GLU A 133 0.03 -20.11 -11.28
C GLU A 133 0.19 -19.61 -12.72
N MET A 134 -0.45 -20.29 -13.68
CA MET A 134 -0.42 -20.00 -15.12
C MET A 134 -1.40 -18.89 -15.55
N ASP A 135 -2.32 -18.47 -14.67
CA ASP A 135 -3.32 -17.48 -15.03
C ASP A 135 -2.69 -16.09 -15.17
N THR A 136 -2.94 -15.41 -16.28
CA THR A 136 -2.35 -14.09 -16.55
C THR A 136 -3.10 -12.94 -15.86
N SER A 137 -4.26 -13.21 -15.26
CA SER A 137 -5.09 -12.23 -14.56
C SER A 137 -5.70 -12.81 -13.28
N GLY A 138 -6.24 -11.96 -12.40
CA GLY A 138 -6.89 -12.41 -11.15
C GLY A 138 -5.95 -12.89 -10.03
N ARG A 139 -4.63 -12.94 -10.27
CA ARG A 139 -3.63 -13.43 -9.29
C ARG A 139 -3.33 -12.48 -8.13
N GLY A 140 -3.80 -11.24 -8.16
CA GLY A 140 -3.36 -10.24 -7.20
C GLY A 140 -3.63 -10.61 -5.74
N LEU A 141 -4.87 -10.98 -5.42
CA LEU A 141 -5.20 -11.41 -4.06
C LEU A 141 -4.65 -12.79 -3.71
N TRP A 142 -4.43 -13.65 -4.70
CA TRP A 142 -3.77 -14.94 -4.50
C TRP A 142 -2.29 -14.74 -4.08
N LEU A 143 -1.57 -13.82 -4.71
CA LEU A 143 -0.20 -13.47 -4.31
C LEU A 143 -0.15 -12.89 -2.90
N VAL A 144 -1.10 -12.01 -2.56
CA VAL A 144 -1.23 -11.46 -1.20
C VAL A 144 -1.48 -12.58 -0.19
N ASP A 145 -2.37 -13.53 -0.49
CA ASP A 145 -2.68 -14.65 0.40
C ASP A 145 -1.50 -15.60 0.61
N ARG A 146 -0.64 -15.77 -0.41
CA ARG A 146 0.53 -16.67 -0.33
C ARG A 146 1.76 -16.04 0.31
N LEU A 147 2.00 -14.75 0.12
CA LEU A 147 3.24 -14.09 0.53
C LEU A 147 3.11 -13.27 1.81
N ALA A 148 1.90 -12.84 2.19
CA ALA A 148 1.68 -12.13 3.44
C ALA A 148 1.56 -13.10 4.62
N ASP A 149 2.01 -12.69 5.81
CA ASP A 149 1.70 -13.43 7.04
C ASP A 149 0.21 -13.30 7.39
N ARG A 150 -0.34 -12.10 7.16
CA ARG A 150 -1.73 -11.75 7.41
C ARG A 150 -2.17 -10.72 6.38
N TRP A 151 -3.43 -10.78 5.99
CA TRP A 151 -4.03 -9.73 5.19
C TRP A 151 -5.52 -9.64 5.44
N GLY A 152 -6.08 -8.47 5.15
CA GLY A 152 -7.48 -8.23 5.41
C GLY A 152 -7.97 -6.88 4.92
N VAL A 153 -9.19 -6.58 5.35
CA VAL A 153 -9.88 -5.34 5.05
C VAL A 153 -10.49 -4.81 6.33
N ASP A 154 -10.15 -3.57 6.65
CA ASP A 154 -10.80 -2.82 7.71
C ASP A 154 -11.84 -1.89 7.07
N LEU A 155 -13.12 -2.10 7.40
CA LEU A 155 -14.20 -1.23 6.93
C LEU A 155 -14.20 0.07 7.73
N LEU A 156 -14.19 1.19 7.02
CA LEU A 156 -14.12 2.53 7.57
C LEU A 156 -15.45 3.27 7.33
N PRO A 157 -15.78 4.32 8.11
CA PRO A 157 -16.98 5.11 7.87
C PRO A 157 -17.08 5.64 6.42
N ARG A 158 -15.93 6.01 5.85
CA ARG A 158 -15.77 6.50 4.47
C ARG A 158 -14.84 5.60 3.66
N GLY A 159 -15.30 4.38 3.36
CA GLY A 159 -14.61 3.44 2.48
C GLY A 159 -14.03 2.25 3.23
N LYS A 160 -12.84 1.81 2.82
CA LYS A 160 -12.13 0.69 3.43
C LYS A 160 -10.62 0.89 3.39
N SER A 161 -9.90 0.15 4.24
CA SER A 161 -8.46 -0.03 4.17
C SER A 161 -8.18 -1.51 3.88
N THR A 162 -7.64 -1.81 2.70
CA THR A 162 -7.11 -3.15 2.40
C THR A 162 -5.66 -3.20 2.83
N TRP A 163 -5.26 -4.24 3.55
CA TRP A 163 -3.96 -4.27 4.19
C TRP A 163 -3.33 -5.66 4.16
N PHE A 164 -2.00 -5.68 4.23
CA PHE A 164 -1.23 -6.89 4.49
C PHE A 164 -0.13 -6.63 5.52
N GLU A 165 0.33 -7.71 6.14
CA GLU A 165 1.43 -7.71 7.10
C GLU A 165 2.46 -8.78 6.76
N MET A 166 3.72 -8.46 7.03
CA MET A 166 4.85 -9.37 6.87
C MET A 166 5.84 -9.18 8.02
N ARG A 167 6.57 -10.25 8.38
CA ARG A 167 7.76 -10.13 9.23
C ARG A 167 8.78 -9.23 8.55
N LEU A 168 9.26 -8.26 9.31
CA LEU A 168 10.33 -7.36 8.91
C LEU A 168 11.34 -7.34 10.05
N PRO A 169 12.35 -8.24 10.03
CA PRO A 169 13.33 -8.32 11.11
C PRO A 169 14.12 -7.02 11.26
N ASP A 170 14.63 -6.79 12.47
CA ASP A 170 15.53 -5.67 12.71
C ASP A 170 16.79 -5.77 11.86
N PRO A 171 17.31 -4.63 11.36
CA PRO A 171 18.56 -4.64 10.63
C PRO A 171 19.62 -5.31 11.52
N ARG A 172 20.37 -6.25 10.94
CA ARG A 172 21.51 -6.87 11.62
C ARG A 172 22.70 -5.93 11.63
#